data_AF-A0A1V6EAY3-F1
#
_entry.id   AF-A0A1V6EAY3-F1
#
_cell.length_a   1.000
_cell.length_b   1.000
_cell.length_c   1.000
_cell.angle_alpha   90.00
_cell.angle_beta   90.00
_cell.angle_gamma   90.00
#
_symmetry.space_group_name_H-M   'P 1'
#
loop_
_entity.id
_entity.type
_entity.pdbx_description
1 polymer ?
#
loop_
_entity_poly.entity_id
_entity_poly.type
_entity_poly.pdbx_seq_one_letter_code
_entity_poly.pdbx_strand_id
1 'polypeptide(L)'
;MALTLGLVFRTKPEYVMSIASGCLLVGPFLAMGLYEVSRRRELGMVPDLGSSITCWDSHIRSMGMLVLVLIVLELLWGRASLVVFAVFFNTGMPSTTGVLNAVFNPENWEFVAVYFGVGSVFAALVYSTAVVSIPMILDRDTDAISAAITSIRVVFENTGVMMLWGVLLTSLVLLALMPWGAGLVLVGPLLGHASWHAYRGAVAWREEPVAAPAGHTGN
;
A
#
# COMPACT_ATOMS: atom_id res chain seq x y z
N MET A 1 -11.53 9.40 -5.40
CA MET A 1 -11.26 7.95 -5.42
C MET A 1 -12.41 7.15 -4.81
N ALA A 2 -12.71 7.27 -3.51
CA ALA A 2 -13.84 6.54 -2.93
C ALA A 2 -15.20 6.91 -3.54
N LEU A 3 -15.48 8.21 -3.71
CA LEU A 3 -16.71 8.69 -4.35
C LEU A 3 -16.82 8.26 -5.82
N THR A 4 -15.71 8.33 -6.56
CA THR A 4 -15.66 7.89 -7.97
C THR A 4 -15.91 6.39 -8.09
N LEU A 5 -15.34 5.58 -7.19
CA LEU A 5 -15.56 4.14 -7.13
C LEU A 5 -17.01 3.81 -6.78
N GLY A 6 -17.60 4.50 -5.80
CA GLY A 6 -19.02 4.36 -5.45
C GLY A 6 -19.98 4.80 -6.56
N LEU A 7 -19.66 5.86 -7.30
CA LEU A 7 -20.46 6.32 -8.44
C LEU A 7 -20.41 5.31 -9.60
N VAL A 8 -19.22 4.82 -9.92
CA VAL A 8 -19.04 3.82 -10.99
C VAL A 8 -19.73 2.52 -10.60
N PHE A 9 -19.64 2.09 -9.34
CA PHE A 9 -20.37 0.92 -8.87
C PHE A 9 -21.89 1.02 -9.07
N ARG A 10 -22.46 2.21 -8.90
CA ARG A 10 -23.90 2.45 -9.11
C ARG A 10 -24.31 2.59 -10.57
N THR A 11 -23.43 3.08 -11.44
CA THR A 11 -23.79 3.47 -12.81
C THR A 11 -23.28 2.50 -13.86
N LYS A 12 -22.05 1.97 -13.68
CA LYS A 12 -21.35 1.08 -14.61
C LYS A 12 -20.48 0.07 -13.83
N PRO A 13 -21.09 -0.93 -13.17
CA PRO A 13 -20.38 -1.88 -12.30
C PRO A 13 -19.23 -2.63 -13.01
N GLU A 14 -19.30 -2.78 -14.33
CA GLU A 14 -18.26 -3.39 -15.16
C GLU A 14 -16.90 -2.66 -15.10
N TYR A 15 -16.88 -1.36 -14.81
CA TYR A 15 -15.64 -0.57 -14.71
C TYR A 15 -15.10 -0.43 -13.29
N VAL A 16 -15.79 -0.99 -12.28
CA VAL A 16 -15.39 -0.87 -10.87
C VAL A 16 -13.99 -1.43 -10.65
N MET A 17 -13.70 -2.59 -11.22
CA MET A 17 -12.39 -3.23 -11.08
C MET A 17 -11.30 -2.37 -11.74
N SER A 18 -11.55 -1.79 -12.91
CA SER A 18 -10.61 -0.89 -13.58
C SER A 18 -10.34 0.39 -12.77
N ILE A 19 -11.37 0.97 -12.14
CA ILE A 19 -11.22 2.13 -11.25
C ILE A 19 -10.45 1.74 -9.99
N ALA A 20 -10.73 0.57 -9.41
CA ALA A 20 -10.02 0.05 -8.24
C ALA A 20 -8.53 -0.15 -8.54
N SER A 21 -8.20 -0.72 -9.70
CA SER A 21 -6.82 -0.84 -10.20
C SER A 21 -6.16 0.53 -10.32
N GLY A 22 -6.78 1.48 -11.02
CA GLY A 22 -6.24 2.85 -11.11
C GLY A 22 -6.03 3.49 -9.74
N CYS A 23 -6.88 3.18 -8.77
CA CYS A 23 -6.72 3.65 -7.40
C CYS A 23 -5.49 3.06 -6.70
N LEU A 24 -5.21 1.77 -6.90
CA LEU A 24 -4.02 1.10 -6.39
C LEU A 24 -2.73 1.70 -6.97
N LEU A 25 -2.75 2.16 -8.22
CA LEU A 25 -1.57 2.74 -8.88
C LEU A 25 -1.29 4.19 -8.48
N VAL A 26 -2.35 4.98 -8.25
CA VAL A 26 -2.24 6.37 -7.77
C VAL A 26 -1.98 6.43 -6.26
N GLY A 27 -2.46 5.42 -5.52
CA GLY A 27 -2.35 5.31 -4.06
C GLY A 27 -0.96 5.59 -3.49
N PRO A 28 0.14 4.99 -4.03
CA PRO A 28 1.50 5.23 -3.56
C PRO A 28 1.92 6.70 -3.56
N PHE A 29 1.51 7.47 -4.58
CA PHE A 29 1.83 8.91 -4.67
C PHE A 29 1.07 9.72 -3.63
N LEU A 30 -0.20 9.38 -3.38
CA LEU A 30 -0.99 10.02 -2.32
C LEU A 30 -0.44 9.68 -0.93
N ALA A 31 -0.04 8.43 -0.72
CA ALA A 31 0.58 7.99 0.53
C ALA A 31 1.90 8.75 0.79
N MET A 32 2.73 8.92 -0.24
CA MET A 32 3.96 9.71 -0.17
C MET A 32 3.70 11.14 0.32
N GLY A 33 2.66 11.81 -0.19
CA GLY A 33 2.29 13.15 0.28
C GLY A 33 1.89 13.19 1.77
N LEU A 34 1.18 12.16 2.26
CA LEU A 34 0.84 12.04 3.69
C LEU A 34 2.08 11.78 4.56
N TYR A 35 3.06 11.03 4.04
CA TYR A 35 4.33 10.81 4.72
C TYR A 35 5.17 12.08 4.79
N GLU A 36 5.17 12.91 3.74
CA GLU A 36 5.91 14.18 3.73
C GLU A 36 5.41 15.14 4.82
N VAL A 37 4.10 15.19 5.07
CA VAL A 37 3.54 15.97 6.20
C VAL A 37 4.15 15.50 7.53
N SER A 38 4.25 14.18 7.75
CA SER A 38 4.78 13.61 8.99
C SER A 38 6.29 13.82 9.12
N ARG A 39 7.03 13.64 8.02
CA ARG A 39 8.47 13.91 7.93
C ARG A 39 8.79 15.37 8.26
N ARG A 40 8.05 16.32 7.69
CA ARG A 40 8.24 17.75 7.97
C ARG A 40 7.97 18.09 9.44
N ARG A 41 6.93 17.51 10.02
CA ARG A 41 6.64 17.66 11.46
C ARG A 41 7.77 17.13 12.34
N GLU A 42 8.32 15.96 12.02
CA GLU A 42 9.48 15.40 12.74
C GLU A 42 10.71 16.31 12.64
N LEU A 43 10.91 16.96 11.49
CA LEU A 43 11.99 17.92 11.26
C LEU A 43 11.73 19.33 11.84
N GLY A 44 10.64 19.53 12.58
CA GLY A 44 10.26 20.84 13.15
C GLY A 44 9.86 21.89 12.11
N MET A 45 9.61 21.48 10.87
CA MET A 45 9.17 22.35 9.79
C MET A 45 7.66 22.50 9.77
N VAL A 46 7.18 23.67 9.31
CA VAL A 46 5.74 23.89 9.10
C VAL A 46 5.28 23.06 7.90
N PRO A 47 4.30 22.15 8.07
CA PRO A 47 3.77 21.38 6.95
C PRO A 47 3.03 22.30 5.98
N ASP A 48 3.29 22.13 4.70
CA ASP A 48 2.64 22.86 3.61
C ASP A 48 2.02 21.88 2.61
N LEU A 49 0.82 22.21 2.14
CA LEU A 49 0.09 21.39 1.17
C LEU A 49 0.79 21.36 -0.19
N GLY A 50 1.39 22.46 -0.62
CA GLY A 50 2.11 22.53 -1.90
C GLY A 50 3.22 21.49 -1.94
N SER A 51 4.06 21.49 -0.91
CA SER A 51 5.14 20.51 -0.80
C SER A 51 4.69 19.05 -0.70
N SER A 52 3.55 18.78 -0.07
CA SER A 52 3.00 17.43 0.05
C SER A 52 2.47 16.91 -1.29
N ILE A 53 2.05 17.81 -2.18
CA ILE A 53 1.56 17.49 -3.52
C ILE A 53 2.70 17.42 -4.53
N THR A 54 3.85 18.05 -4.31
CA THR A 54 4.98 18.02 -5.27
C THR A 54 6.17 17.18 -4.81
N CYS A 55 6.10 16.53 -3.65
CA CYS A 55 7.22 15.76 -3.09
C CYS A 55 7.66 14.56 -3.96
N TRP A 56 6.82 14.11 -4.89
CA TRP A 56 7.14 12.99 -5.77
C TRP A 56 8.11 13.36 -6.90
N ASP A 57 8.29 14.64 -7.23
CA ASP A 57 9.02 15.06 -8.44
C ASP A 57 10.48 14.57 -8.45
N SER A 58 11.15 14.61 -7.31
CA SER A 58 12.51 14.08 -7.16
C SER A 58 12.57 12.55 -7.11
N HIS A 59 11.46 11.88 -6.83
CA HIS A 59 11.38 10.44 -6.57
C HIS A 59 10.65 9.66 -7.66
N ILE A 60 10.28 10.30 -8.79
CA ILE A 60 9.46 9.68 -9.85
C ILE A 60 10.04 8.37 -10.37
N ARG A 61 11.37 8.26 -10.48
CA ARG A 61 12.01 7.04 -10.98
C ARG A 61 11.78 5.85 -10.04
N SER A 62 12.07 6.03 -8.75
CA SER A 62 11.89 4.98 -7.73
C SER A 62 10.40 4.68 -7.54
N MET A 63 9.55 5.70 -7.48
CA MET A 63 8.10 5.49 -7.37
C MET A 63 7.51 4.79 -8.59
N GLY A 64 7.92 5.16 -9.81
CA GLY A 64 7.50 4.50 -11.03
C GLY A 64 7.92 3.03 -11.07
N MET A 65 9.13 2.71 -10.58
CA MET A 65 9.58 1.33 -10.49
C MET A 65 8.78 0.53 -9.44
N LEU A 66 8.52 1.11 -8.27
CA LEU A 66 7.67 0.48 -7.25
C LEU A 66 6.26 0.22 -7.78
N VAL A 67 5.65 1.22 -8.43
CA VAL A 67 4.32 1.08 -9.05
C VAL A 67 4.33 0.02 -10.14
N LEU A 68 5.39 -0.10 -10.94
CA LEU A 68 5.50 -1.17 -11.94
C LEU A 68 5.51 -2.57 -11.30
N VAL A 69 6.21 -2.74 -10.17
CA VAL A 69 6.18 -3.99 -9.40
C VAL A 69 4.75 -4.28 -8.90
N LEU A 70 4.06 -3.27 -8.39
CA LEU A 70 2.66 -3.40 -7.96
C LEU A 70 1.71 -3.76 -9.11
N ILE A 71 1.91 -3.19 -10.31
CA ILE A 71 1.16 -3.56 -11.53
C ILE A 71 1.37 -5.04 -11.85
N VAL A 72 2.62 -5.52 -11.84
CA VAL A 72 2.91 -6.93 -12.13
C VAL A 72 2.23 -7.84 -11.12
N LEU A 73 2.30 -7.52 -9.83
CA LEU A 73 1.61 -8.27 -8.77
C LEU A 73 0.09 -8.24 -8.94
N GLU A 74 -0.48 -7.10 -9.30
CA GLU A 74 -1.91 -6.95 -9.58
C GLU A 74 -2.35 -7.80 -10.78
N LEU A 75 -1.58 -7.79 -11.87
CA LEU A 75 -1.88 -8.60 -13.06
C LEU A 75 -1.79 -10.10 -12.75
N LEU A 76 -0.78 -10.52 -11.98
CA LEU A 76 -0.64 -11.91 -11.53
C LEU A 76 -1.80 -12.32 -10.62
N TRP A 77 -2.19 -11.44 -9.69
CA TRP A 77 -3.36 -11.64 -8.84
C TRP A 77 -4.63 -11.77 -9.69
N GLY A 78 -4.85 -10.87 -10.64
CA GLY A 78 -6.01 -10.91 -11.53
C GLY A 78 -6.09 -12.23 -12.32
N ARG A 79 -4.95 -12.74 -12.80
CA ARG A 79 -4.87 -14.05 -13.46
C ARG A 79 -5.15 -15.19 -12.50
N ALA A 80 -4.57 -15.19 -11.30
CA ALA A 80 -4.82 -16.21 -10.29
C ALA A 80 -6.30 -16.25 -9.88
N SER A 81 -6.90 -15.07 -9.65
CA SER A 81 -8.33 -14.90 -9.36
C SER A 81 -9.21 -15.53 -10.44
N LEU A 82 -8.92 -15.28 -11.73
CA LEU A 82 -9.66 -15.91 -12.83
C LEU A 82 -9.53 -17.43 -12.87
N VAL A 83 -8.34 -17.97 -12.56
CA VAL A 83 -8.13 -19.43 -12.47
C VAL A 83 -8.97 -20.02 -11.34
N VAL A 84 -8.98 -19.39 -10.16
CA VAL A 84 -9.83 -19.84 -9.05
C VAL A 84 -11.30 -19.83 -9.46
N PHE A 85 -11.78 -18.75 -10.09
CA PHE A 85 -13.16 -18.71 -10.60
C PHE A 85 -13.44 -19.83 -11.60
N ALA A 86 -12.54 -20.11 -12.55
CA ALA A 86 -12.72 -21.14 -13.56
C ALA A 86 -12.75 -22.57 -12.99
N VAL A 87 -12.02 -22.81 -11.89
CA VAL A 87 -12.01 -24.12 -11.21
C VAL A 87 -13.34 -24.39 -10.51
N PHE A 88 -13.95 -23.37 -9.90
CA PHE A 88 -15.19 -23.53 -9.12
C PHE A 88 -16.47 -23.27 -9.92
N PHE A 89 -16.41 -22.46 -10.99
CA PHE A 89 -17.57 -22.08 -11.78
C PHE A 89 -17.38 -22.43 -13.26
N ASN A 90 -18.26 -23.29 -13.77
CA ASN A 90 -18.23 -23.76 -15.17
C ASN A 90 -19.08 -22.86 -16.11
N THR A 91 -19.50 -21.68 -15.64
CA THR A 91 -20.45 -20.78 -16.30
C THR A 91 -19.77 -19.47 -16.76
N GLY A 92 -18.93 -19.52 -17.80
CA GLY A 92 -18.41 -18.31 -18.46
C GLY A 92 -17.75 -17.27 -17.55
N MET A 93 -17.68 -15.99 -17.99
CA MET A 93 -17.18 -14.91 -17.14
C MET A 93 -18.15 -14.60 -15.99
N PRO A 94 -17.65 -14.36 -14.75
CA PRO A 94 -18.51 -14.02 -13.62
C PRO A 94 -19.31 -12.74 -13.88
N SER A 95 -20.64 -12.80 -13.74
CA SER A 95 -21.48 -11.61 -13.65
C SER A 95 -21.52 -11.08 -12.22
N THR A 96 -21.85 -9.81 -12.01
CA THR A 96 -21.97 -9.21 -10.67
C THR A 96 -22.91 -10.01 -9.76
N THR A 97 -24.02 -10.49 -10.29
CA THR A 97 -24.99 -11.34 -9.58
C THR A 97 -24.42 -12.72 -9.28
N GLY A 98 -23.63 -13.29 -10.21
CA GLY A 98 -22.93 -14.56 -10.01
C GLY A 98 -21.91 -14.50 -8.89
N VAL A 99 -21.15 -13.40 -8.77
CA VAL A 99 -20.17 -13.19 -7.70
C VAL A 99 -20.84 -13.07 -6.33
N LEU A 100 -21.96 -12.32 -6.22
CA LEU A 100 -22.67 -12.20 -4.95
C LEU A 100 -23.24 -13.55 -4.48
N ASN A 101 -23.86 -14.32 -5.38
CA ASN A 101 -24.32 -15.66 -5.05
C ASN A 101 -23.17 -16.61 -4.72
N ALA A 102 -22.02 -16.49 -5.39
CA ALA A 102 -20.83 -17.29 -5.10
C ALA A 102 -20.31 -17.05 -3.68
N VAL A 103 -20.26 -15.79 -3.24
CA VAL A 103 -19.68 -15.40 -1.94
C VAL A 103 -20.63 -15.68 -0.78
N PHE A 104 -21.94 -15.44 -0.94
CA PHE A 104 -22.90 -15.56 0.16
C PHE A 104 -23.62 -16.90 0.23
N ASN A 105 -23.46 -17.80 -0.77
CA ASN A 105 -24.02 -19.13 -0.70
C ASN A 105 -23.17 -20.03 0.23
N PRO A 106 -23.73 -20.57 1.34
CA PRO A 106 -23.01 -21.47 2.24
C PRO A 106 -22.47 -22.73 1.57
N GLU A 107 -23.10 -23.18 0.48
CA GLU A 107 -22.64 -24.34 -0.29
C GLU A 107 -21.31 -24.09 -1.03
N ASN A 108 -20.95 -22.82 -1.26
CA ASN A 108 -19.73 -22.42 -1.97
C ASN A 108 -18.57 -22.09 -1.02
N TRP A 109 -18.59 -22.58 0.22
CA TRP A 109 -17.57 -22.24 1.22
C TRP A 109 -16.13 -22.61 0.78
N GLU A 110 -15.96 -23.68 0.00
CA GLU A 110 -14.66 -24.08 -0.55
C GLU A 110 -14.08 -23.01 -1.48
N PHE A 111 -14.92 -22.44 -2.35
CA PHE A 111 -14.53 -21.34 -3.21
C PHE A 111 -14.08 -20.14 -2.37
N VAL A 112 -14.84 -19.76 -1.34
CA VAL A 112 -14.50 -18.64 -0.46
C VAL A 112 -13.17 -18.88 0.27
N ALA A 113 -12.96 -20.09 0.80
CA ALA A 113 -11.73 -20.46 1.50
C ALA A 113 -10.51 -20.42 0.57
N VAL A 114 -10.60 -21.00 -0.64
CA VAL A 114 -9.51 -20.98 -1.62
C VAL A 114 -9.25 -19.57 -2.14
N TYR A 115 -10.31 -18.82 -2.49
CA TYR A 115 -10.19 -17.45 -2.97
C TYR A 115 -9.54 -16.54 -1.92
N PHE A 116 -9.96 -16.66 -0.65
CA PHE A 116 -9.34 -15.96 0.47
C PHE A 116 -7.88 -16.38 0.67
N GLY A 117 -7.56 -17.67 0.59
CA GLY A 117 -6.19 -18.17 0.72
C GLY A 117 -5.26 -17.61 -0.36
N VAL A 118 -5.65 -17.70 -1.64
CA VAL A 118 -4.86 -17.14 -2.75
C VAL A 118 -4.76 -15.63 -2.62
N GLY A 119 -5.86 -14.94 -2.30
CA GLY A 119 -5.85 -13.49 -2.07
C GLY A 119 -4.93 -13.07 -0.93
N SER A 120 -4.89 -13.84 0.14
CA SER A 120 -4.02 -13.58 1.30
C SER A 120 -2.54 -13.70 0.94
N VAL A 121 -2.16 -14.63 0.05
CA VAL A 121 -0.79 -14.75 -0.45
C VAL A 121 -0.38 -13.48 -1.22
N PHE A 122 -1.19 -13.02 -2.16
CA PHE A 122 -0.90 -11.80 -2.91
C PHE A 122 -0.92 -10.55 -2.03
N ALA A 123 -1.87 -10.47 -1.09
CA ALA A 123 -1.94 -9.39 -0.12
C ALA A 123 -0.66 -9.35 0.75
N ALA A 124 -0.19 -10.52 1.22
CA ALA A 124 1.04 -10.62 1.98
C ALA A 124 2.26 -10.18 1.16
N LEU A 125 2.35 -10.58 -0.12
CA LEU A 125 3.44 -10.15 -1.01
C LEU A 125 3.46 -8.64 -1.25
N VAL A 126 2.30 -8.04 -1.53
CA VAL A 126 2.17 -6.60 -1.72
C VAL A 126 2.51 -5.86 -0.42
N TYR A 127 1.96 -6.32 0.70
CA TYR A 127 2.21 -5.73 2.02
C TYR A 127 3.70 -5.80 2.38
N SER A 128 4.33 -6.97 2.26
CA SER A 128 5.75 -7.16 2.58
C SER A 128 6.65 -6.30 1.71
N THR A 129 6.27 -6.08 0.45
CA THR A 129 7.04 -5.28 -0.50
C THR A 129 6.86 -3.78 -0.29
N ALA A 130 5.71 -3.33 0.21
CA ALA A 130 5.35 -1.90 0.20
C ALA A 130 5.34 -1.23 1.57
N VAL A 131 5.16 -1.96 2.68
CA VAL A 131 4.82 -1.39 4.00
C VAL A 131 5.78 -0.30 4.48
N VAL A 132 7.07 -0.40 4.19
CA VAL A 132 8.06 0.65 4.49
C VAL A 132 8.75 1.24 3.26
N SER A 133 8.44 0.75 2.06
CA SER A 133 9.15 1.16 0.84
C SER A 133 8.89 2.62 0.47
N ILE A 134 7.64 3.08 0.50
CA ILE A 134 7.29 4.46 0.16
C ILE A 134 7.93 5.47 1.11
N PRO A 135 7.79 5.36 2.45
CA PRO A 135 8.42 6.31 3.36
C PRO A 135 9.95 6.23 3.29
N MET A 136 10.54 5.07 3.02
CA MET A 136 11.98 4.93 2.81
C MET A 136 12.48 5.64 1.53
N ILE A 137 11.76 5.50 0.42
CA ILE A 137 12.04 6.25 -0.81
C ILE A 137 11.96 7.76 -0.55
N LEU A 138 10.93 8.21 0.18
CA LEU A 138 10.76 9.63 0.50
C LEU A 138 11.85 10.18 1.44
N ASP A 139 12.21 9.42 2.48
CA ASP A 139 13.15 9.86 3.50
C ASP A 139 14.60 9.86 3.00
N ARG A 140 14.96 8.86 2.19
CA ARG A 140 16.36 8.54 1.86
C ARG A 140 16.68 8.50 0.37
N ASP A 141 15.73 8.83 -0.50
CA ASP A 141 15.86 8.75 -1.96
C ASP A 141 16.41 7.38 -2.43
N THR A 142 16.01 6.31 -1.73
CA THR A 142 16.46 4.96 -2.03
C THR A 142 15.77 4.43 -3.30
N ASP A 143 16.45 3.58 -4.06
CA ASP A 143 15.83 2.92 -5.20
C ASP A 143 14.73 1.92 -4.75
N ALA A 144 13.77 1.68 -5.64
CA ALA A 144 12.60 0.87 -5.34
C ALA A 144 12.92 -0.58 -4.96
N ILE A 145 13.98 -1.17 -5.54
CA ILE A 145 14.34 -2.56 -5.31
C ILE A 145 14.95 -2.68 -3.91
N SER A 146 15.89 -1.80 -3.57
CA SER A 146 16.48 -1.75 -2.22
C SER A 146 15.43 -1.46 -1.15
N ALA A 147 14.48 -0.56 -1.43
CA ALA A 147 13.36 -0.29 -0.53
C ALA A 147 12.47 -1.53 -0.32
N ALA A 148 12.11 -2.23 -1.40
CA ALA A 148 11.33 -3.46 -1.37
C ALA A 148 12.03 -4.58 -0.58
N ILE A 149 13.32 -4.81 -0.82
CA ILE A 149 14.10 -5.83 -0.10
C ILE A 149 14.16 -5.51 1.39
N THR A 150 14.40 -4.25 1.74
CA THR A 150 14.37 -3.78 3.13
C THR A 150 12.99 -4.00 3.76
N SER A 151 11.93 -3.69 3.02
CA SER A 151 10.55 -3.89 3.49
C SER A 151 10.24 -5.35 3.78
N ILE A 152 10.66 -6.26 2.89
CA ILE A 152 10.52 -7.69 3.09
C ILE A 152 11.30 -8.14 4.33
N ARG A 153 12.55 -7.68 4.49
CA ARG A 153 13.37 -7.98 5.67
C ARG A 153 12.69 -7.51 6.97
N VAL A 154 12.18 -6.28 7.00
CA VAL A 154 11.45 -5.73 8.15
C VAL A 154 10.27 -6.61 8.54
N VAL A 155 9.49 -7.08 7.56
CA VAL A 155 8.35 -7.97 7.82
C VAL A 155 8.80 -9.30 8.39
N PHE A 156 9.84 -9.93 7.86
CA PHE A 156 10.33 -11.22 8.38
C PHE A 156 10.94 -11.09 9.78
N GLU A 157 11.77 -10.08 10.02
CA GLU A 157 12.42 -9.85 11.32
C GLU A 157 11.41 -9.48 12.41
N ASN A 158 10.27 -8.89 12.04
CA ASN A 158 9.24 -8.42 12.97
C ASN A 158 7.86 -9.02 12.69
N THR A 159 7.81 -10.30 12.29
CA THR A 159 6.60 -10.95 11.74
C THR A 159 5.34 -10.73 12.59
N GLY A 160 5.41 -10.95 13.91
CA GLY A 160 4.24 -10.78 14.78
C GLY A 160 3.71 -9.35 14.84
N VAL A 161 4.61 -8.38 14.98
CA VAL A 161 4.25 -6.95 15.02
C VAL A 161 3.73 -6.49 13.67
N MET A 162 4.35 -6.94 12.59
CA MET A 162 3.96 -6.57 11.23
C MET A 162 2.65 -7.23 10.80
N MET A 163 2.33 -8.43 11.28
CA MET A 163 0.99 -9.02 11.10
C MET A 163 -0.09 -8.20 11.84
N LEU A 164 0.16 -7.84 13.10
CA LEU A 164 -0.76 -6.98 13.85
C LEU A 164 -0.98 -5.65 13.15
N TRP A 165 0.09 -5.04 12.66
CA TRP A 165 0.02 -3.79 11.90
C TRP A 165 -0.80 -3.93 10.62
N GLY A 166 -0.60 -5.02 9.85
CA GLY A 166 -1.40 -5.33 8.67
C GLY A 166 -2.89 -5.52 8.97
N VAL A 167 -3.22 -6.19 10.08
CA VAL A 167 -4.61 -6.36 10.55
C VAL A 167 -5.22 -5.01 10.94
N LEU A 168 -4.49 -4.16 11.65
CA LEU A 168 -4.95 -2.82 12.02
C LEU A 168 -5.20 -1.94 10.80
N LEU A 169 -4.26 -1.91 9.84
CA LEU A 169 -4.42 -1.19 8.57
C LEU A 169 -5.67 -1.65 7.84
N THR A 170 -5.82 -2.96 7.65
CA THR A 170 -6.96 -3.55 6.94
C THR A 170 -8.28 -3.22 7.64
N SER A 171 -8.34 -3.39 8.96
CA SER A 171 -9.56 -3.14 9.75
C SER A 171 -9.95 -1.66 9.72
N LEU A 172 -9.00 -0.75 9.89
CA LEU A 172 -9.25 0.69 9.86
C LEU A 172 -9.70 1.16 8.48
N VAL A 173 -9.09 0.66 7.41
CA VAL A 173 -9.50 0.98 6.04
C VAL A 173 -10.91 0.44 5.75
N LEU A 174 -11.22 -0.80 6.13
CA LEU A 174 -12.56 -1.37 5.95
C LEU A 174 -13.63 -0.56 6.69
N LEU A 175 -13.37 -0.19 7.94
CA LEU A 175 -14.27 0.67 8.73
C LEU A 175 -14.41 2.07 8.12
N ALA A 176 -13.33 2.64 7.60
CA ALA A 176 -13.34 3.95 6.96
C ALA A 176 -14.11 3.98 5.63
N LEU A 177 -14.19 2.82 4.95
CA LEU A 177 -14.92 2.66 3.69
C LEU A 177 -16.44 2.51 3.90
N MET A 178 -16.90 1.97 5.04
CA MET A 178 -18.34 1.80 5.33
C MET A 178 -19.18 3.08 5.14
N PRO A 179 -18.81 4.26 5.65
CA PRO A 179 -19.57 5.49 5.46
C PRO A 179 -19.26 6.14 4.09
N TRP A 180 -19.50 5.44 2.97
CA TRP A 180 -19.20 5.93 1.62
C TRP A 180 -17.73 6.39 1.41
N GLY A 181 -16.80 5.87 2.20
CA GLY A 181 -15.40 6.30 2.21
C GLY A 181 -15.12 7.65 2.86
N ALA A 182 -16.11 8.31 3.49
CA ALA A 182 -15.91 9.57 4.20
C ALA A 182 -14.94 9.42 5.39
N GLY A 183 -14.89 8.23 6.01
CA GLY A 183 -13.97 7.93 7.10
C GLY A 183 -12.49 8.06 6.69
N LEU A 184 -12.17 7.94 5.40
CA LEU A 184 -10.80 8.09 4.89
C LEU A 184 -10.25 9.52 5.05
N VAL A 185 -11.11 10.53 5.20
CA VAL A 185 -10.67 11.91 5.48
C VAL A 185 -9.95 11.99 6.84
N LEU A 186 -10.37 11.17 7.81
CA LEU A 186 -9.76 11.11 9.14
C LEU A 186 -8.72 9.98 9.22
N VAL A 187 -9.07 8.80 8.72
CA VAL A 187 -8.23 7.60 8.81
C VAL A 187 -7.00 7.70 7.90
N GLY A 188 -7.12 8.35 6.73
CA GLY A 188 -6.00 8.51 5.80
C GLY A 188 -4.81 9.24 6.42
N PRO A 189 -4.96 10.49 6.89
CA PRO A 189 -3.88 11.21 7.56
C PRO A 189 -3.35 10.50 8.81
N LEU A 190 -4.24 9.86 9.59
CA LEU A 190 -3.84 9.08 10.77
C LEU A 190 -2.95 7.90 10.39
N LEU A 191 -3.33 7.11 9.39
CA LEU A 191 -2.55 5.99 8.90
C LEU A 191 -1.25 6.45 8.25
N GLY A 192 -1.27 7.56 7.51
CA GLY A 192 -0.05 8.17 6.96
C GLY A 192 0.96 8.48 8.06
N HIS A 193 0.50 9.13 9.12
CA HIS A 193 1.33 9.45 10.28
C HIS A 193 1.82 8.23 11.04
N ALA A 194 0.94 7.28 11.33
CA ALA A 194 1.28 6.06 12.04
C ALA A 194 2.25 5.18 11.24
N SER A 195 2.05 5.02 9.93
CA SER A 195 2.96 4.29 9.04
C SER A 195 4.33 4.97 8.91
N TRP A 196 4.38 6.31 8.94
CA TRP A 196 5.66 7.03 8.99
C TRP A 196 6.44 6.66 10.26
N HIS A 197 5.79 6.70 11.42
CA HIS A 197 6.44 6.31 12.68
C HIS A 197 6.76 4.82 12.76
N ALA A 198 5.93 3.95 12.17
CA ALA A 198 6.23 2.52 12.05
C ALA A 198 7.50 2.30 11.21
N TYR A 199 7.67 3.03 10.09
CA TYR A 199 8.90 3.03 9.31
C TYR A 199 10.11 3.47 10.14
N ARG A 200 10.01 4.63 10.81
CA ARG A 200 11.11 5.17 11.63
C ARG A 200 11.51 4.25 12.78
N GLY A 201 10.56 3.52 13.37
CA GLY A 201 10.82 2.52 14.40
C GLY A 201 11.36 1.19 13.87
N ALA A 202 11.06 0.83 12.63
CA ALA A 202 11.44 -0.46 12.05
C ALA A 202 12.75 -0.42 11.24
N VAL A 203 13.14 0.75 10.72
CA VAL A 203 14.33 0.90 9.88
C VAL A 203 15.34 1.81 10.59
N ALA A 204 16.40 1.20 11.13
CA ALA A 204 17.53 1.91 11.70
C ALA A 204 18.63 2.12 10.65
N TRP A 205 19.07 3.37 10.49
CA TRP A 205 20.22 3.70 9.67
C TRP A 205 21.42 4.04 10.57
N ARG A 206 22.59 3.48 10.26
CA ARG A 206 23.84 3.92 10.90
C ARG A 206 24.18 5.30 10.35
N GLU A 207 24.17 6.31 11.22
CA GLU A 207 24.79 7.59 10.90
C GLU A 207 26.31 7.37 10.79
N GLU A 208 26.91 7.75 9.66
CA GLU A 208 28.37 7.74 9.57
C GLU A 208 28.93 8.73 10.60
N PRO A 209 29.93 8.35 11.40
CA PRO A 209 30.55 9.28 12.34
C PRO A 209 31.08 10.48 11.57
N VAL A 210 30.61 11.67 11.92
CA VAL A 210 31.15 12.94 11.40
C VAL A 210 32.66 12.89 11.55
N ALA A 211 33.40 12.84 10.44
CA ALA A 211 34.84 12.85 10.45
C ALA A 211 35.30 14.08 11.25
N ALA A 212 36.00 13.84 12.37
CA ALA A 212 36.51 14.92 13.21
C ALA A 212 37.34 15.87 12.34
N PRO A 213 37.14 17.19 12.43
CA PRO A 213 37.89 18.14 11.63
C PRO A 213 39.38 17.89 11.86
N ALA A 214 40.11 17.60 10.77
CA ALA A 214 41.54 17.37 10.81
C ALA A 214 42.20 18.55 11.52
N GLY A 215 42.68 18.31 12.74
CA GLY A 215 43.37 19.30 13.53
C GLY A 215 44.52 19.84 12.69
N HIS A 216 44.49 21.14 12.40
CA HIS A 216 45.66 21.85 11.92
C HIS A 216 46.75 21.72 12.99
N THR A 217 47.61 20.73 12.84
CA THR A 217 48.90 20.71 13.52
C THR A 217 49.78 21.73 12.81
N GLY A 218 49.62 23.00 13.19
CA GLY A 218 50.63 24.02 12.95
C GLY A 218 51.77 23.80 13.93
N ASN A 219 52.95 23.49 13.40
CA ASN A 219 54.24 23.89 13.96
C ASN A 219 55.30 23.82 12.86
#